data_AF-A0A973Q795-F1
#
_entry.id   AF-A0A973Q795-F1
#
_cell.length_a   1.000
_cell.length_b   1.000
_cell.length_c   1.000
_cell.angle_alpha   90.00
_cell.angle_beta   90.00
_cell.angle_gamma   90.00
#
_symmetry.space_group_name_H-M   'P 1'
#
loop_
_entity.id
_entity.type
_entity.pdbx_description
1 polymer ?
#
loop_
_entity_poly.entity_id
_entity_poly.type
_entity_poly.pdbx_seq_one_letter_code
_entity_poly.pdbx_strand_id
1 'polypeptide(L)'
;DRLAGGNVVHGGEAGGVRRMRVARVLAALLLALPGEGVHLVTPDDESARADAAAARGLLGPLRATVGALRAGMTPEQARAAYAADVTVGAYDHFGHHLLRGLRTLDGADRAHRPARAAVVCDTAHVLIANLNRLVVLVERVPTSTSRLHSAAVLAARLEDGRDYTVSADRLLPRFTAPGRDRLHEHFGVTDPGSVETLLQEKAVAEAVLARLVRRGEDYDVDDGRVVRLAAGGLPADVSFTGGLRQAIEVREDVPVTATDWAVAKTGVWSFFAGYRVVGGTAHGDFLMADHLAELFGLDVWDRRTPQEAGTERARSDEAADHLRTGRDLARWTALGSRHRAAFHRLRARLQDPAQLAPVVAELTGLPVTGDEQELREDLWFELDVAQGDYNVAEAYGQEAYWPDALDEHERILTAANDRIWADLRRELTAALGVAEPSAP
;
A
#
# COMPACT_ATOMS: atom_id res chain seq x y z
N ASP A 1 -26.71 -21.69 -3.30
CA ASP A 1 -26.39 -22.93 -4.06
C ASP A 1 -25.17 -22.77 -4.94
N ARG A 2 -25.20 -22.04 -6.07
CA ARG A 2 -24.02 -21.95 -6.95
C ARG A 2 -22.76 -21.33 -6.32
N LEU A 3 -22.88 -20.24 -5.53
CA LEU A 3 -21.73 -19.69 -4.76
C LEU A 3 -21.19 -20.69 -3.73
N ALA A 4 -22.06 -21.52 -3.15
CA ALA A 4 -21.68 -22.50 -2.14
C ALA A 4 -21.23 -23.83 -2.72
N GLY A 5 -21.50 -24.09 -4.01
CA GLY A 5 -20.92 -25.17 -4.79
C GLY A 5 -19.42 -24.98 -5.06
N GLY A 6 -18.91 -23.76 -4.82
CA GLY A 6 -17.51 -23.39 -4.96
C GLY A 6 -17.10 -23.04 -6.39
N ASN A 7 -15.99 -22.30 -6.52
CA ASN A 7 -15.36 -21.90 -7.78
C ASN A 7 -16.26 -21.15 -8.76
N VAL A 8 -17.23 -20.40 -8.23
CA VAL A 8 -18.14 -19.59 -9.06
C VAL A 8 -18.11 -18.13 -8.59
N VAL A 9 -18.00 -17.23 -9.55
CA VAL A 9 -18.24 -15.80 -9.38
C VAL A 9 -19.62 -15.47 -9.92
N HIS A 10 -20.45 -14.82 -9.09
CA HIS A 10 -21.73 -14.29 -9.55
C HIS A 10 -21.50 -12.90 -10.15
N GLY A 11 -21.63 -12.82 -11.48
CA GLY A 11 -21.41 -11.59 -12.25
C GLY A 11 -22.73 -10.93 -12.69
N GLY A 12 -22.71 -9.60 -12.71
CA GLY A 12 -23.74 -8.75 -13.33
C GLY A 12 -24.44 -7.80 -12.35
N GLU A 13 -24.86 -6.62 -12.85
CA GLU A 13 -25.60 -5.60 -12.11
C GLU A 13 -27.06 -5.95 -11.80
N ALA A 14 -27.57 -7.09 -12.29
CA ALA A 14 -28.97 -7.47 -12.19
C ALA A 14 -29.43 -7.69 -10.74
N GLY A 15 -29.68 -6.58 -10.02
CA GLY A 15 -30.01 -6.55 -8.60
C GLY A 15 -29.35 -5.46 -7.75
N GLY A 16 -28.28 -4.81 -8.22
CA GLY A 16 -27.51 -3.78 -7.50
C GLY A 16 -26.63 -4.30 -6.35
N VAL A 17 -25.69 -3.46 -5.91
CA VAL A 17 -24.67 -3.73 -4.86
C VAL A 17 -25.28 -4.38 -3.61
N ARG A 18 -26.47 -3.94 -3.20
CA ARG A 18 -27.19 -4.47 -2.04
C ARG A 18 -27.56 -5.95 -2.21
N ARG A 19 -28.04 -6.40 -3.38
CA ARG A 19 -28.40 -7.81 -3.59
C ARG A 19 -27.16 -8.70 -3.66
N MET A 20 -26.08 -8.23 -4.28
CA MET A 20 -24.81 -8.94 -4.29
C MET A 20 -24.26 -9.11 -2.87
N ARG A 21 -24.39 -8.06 -2.03
CA ARG A 21 -24.05 -8.12 -0.60
C ARG A 21 -24.85 -9.16 0.17
N VAL A 22 -26.14 -9.27 -0.08
CA VAL A 22 -26.95 -10.33 0.55
C VAL A 22 -26.53 -11.72 0.05
N ALA A 23 -26.32 -11.87 -1.27
CA ALA A 23 -25.98 -13.15 -1.88
C ALA A 23 -24.68 -13.74 -1.32
N ARG A 24 -23.63 -12.93 -1.20
CA ARG A 24 -22.34 -13.37 -0.62
C ARG A 24 -22.42 -13.66 0.87
N VAL A 25 -23.22 -12.92 1.65
CA VAL A 25 -23.44 -13.22 3.08
C VAL A 25 -24.14 -14.57 3.24
N LEU A 26 -25.16 -14.85 2.42
CA LEU A 26 -25.83 -16.15 2.42
C LEU A 26 -24.91 -17.28 1.96
N ALA A 27 -24.03 -17.02 0.97
CA ALA A 27 -23.01 -17.98 0.56
C ALA A 27 -22.02 -18.28 1.69
N ALA A 28 -21.55 -17.24 2.39
CA ALA A 28 -20.65 -17.39 3.52
C ALA A 28 -21.27 -18.22 4.65
N LEU A 29 -22.55 -17.99 4.96
CA LEU A 29 -23.29 -18.81 5.93
C LEU A 29 -23.29 -20.30 5.54
N LEU A 30 -23.64 -20.60 4.30
CA LEU A 30 -23.73 -21.99 3.83
C LEU A 30 -22.36 -22.68 3.86
N LEU A 31 -21.29 -21.96 3.51
CA LEU A 31 -19.92 -22.45 3.58
C LEU A 31 -19.40 -22.57 5.02
N ALA A 32 -19.98 -21.85 5.98
CA ALA A 32 -19.61 -21.88 7.40
C ALA A 32 -20.24 -23.05 8.17
N LEU A 33 -21.28 -23.71 7.64
CA LEU A 33 -21.99 -24.83 8.29
C LEU A 33 -21.07 -25.97 8.80
N PRO A 34 -19.96 -26.34 8.13
CA PRO A 34 -19.03 -27.36 8.64
C PRO A 34 -18.29 -26.95 9.93
N GLY A 35 -18.36 -25.69 10.37
CA GLY A 35 -17.67 -25.17 11.55
C GLY A 35 -16.19 -24.83 11.33
N GLU A 36 -15.70 -24.89 10.09
CA GLU A 36 -14.31 -24.59 9.72
C GLU A 36 -14.03 -23.08 9.58
N GLY A 37 -15.06 -22.23 9.65
CA GLY A 37 -14.96 -20.78 9.46
C GLY A 37 -14.87 -20.38 7.98
N VAL A 38 -15.34 -19.17 7.66
CA VAL A 38 -15.31 -18.60 6.29
C VAL A 38 -14.78 -17.17 6.33
N HIS A 39 -13.92 -16.84 5.36
CA HIS A 39 -13.43 -15.49 5.17
C HIS A 39 -14.26 -14.77 4.10
N LEU A 40 -14.91 -13.68 4.47
CA LEU A 40 -15.57 -12.76 3.54
C LEU A 40 -14.61 -11.60 3.27
N VAL A 41 -13.93 -11.64 2.13
CA VAL A 41 -12.82 -10.75 1.80
C VAL A 41 -13.31 -9.57 0.96
N THR A 42 -12.86 -8.36 1.27
CA THR A 42 -13.25 -7.12 0.60
C THR A 42 -12.03 -6.37 0.03
N PRO A 43 -12.24 -5.43 -0.91
CA PRO A 43 -11.13 -4.60 -1.42
C PRO A 43 -10.60 -3.63 -0.38
N ASP A 44 -11.46 -3.12 0.51
CA ASP A 44 -11.13 -2.08 1.48
C ASP A 44 -11.95 -2.19 2.79
N ASP A 45 -11.63 -1.31 3.75
CA ASP A 45 -12.25 -1.24 5.09
C ASP A 45 -13.66 -0.64 5.10
N GLU A 46 -14.03 0.16 4.10
CA GLU A 46 -15.40 0.69 3.99
C GLU A 46 -16.36 -0.43 3.58
N SER A 47 -16.00 -1.16 2.52
CA SER A 47 -16.64 -2.39 2.07
C SER A 47 -16.73 -3.38 3.22
N ALA A 48 -15.63 -3.68 3.91
CA ALA A 48 -15.60 -4.59 5.06
C ALA A 48 -16.62 -4.20 6.15
N ARG A 49 -16.69 -2.91 6.50
CA ARG A 49 -17.65 -2.39 7.49
C ARG A 49 -19.09 -2.60 7.03
N ALA A 50 -19.37 -2.28 5.78
CA ALA A 50 -20.69 -2.36 5.20
C ALA A 50 -21.18 -3.83 5.08
N ASP A 51 -20.27 -4.75 4.82
CA ASP A 51 -20.56 -6.18 4.71
C ASP A 51 -20.66 -6.87 6.06
N ALA A 52 -19.82 -6.50 7.02
CA ALA A 52 -19.95 -6.95 8.41
C ALA A 52 -21.29 -6.51 9.02
N ALA A 53 -21.76 -5.29 8.71
CA ALA A 53 -23.08 -4.83 9.14
C ALA A 53 -24.22 -5.68 8.55
N ALA A 54 -24.17 -5.95 7.25
CA ALA A 54 -25.17 -6.81 6.60
C ALA A 54 -25.12 -8.25 7.11
N ALA A 55 -23.92 -8.81 7.28
CA ALA A 55 -23.71 -10.14 7.83
C ALA A 55 -24.28 -10.25 9.24
N ARG A 56 -24.01 -9.30 10.14
CA ARG A 56 -24.59 -9.32 11.49
C ARG A 56 -26.12 -9.28 11.48
N GLY A 57 -26.71 -8.41 10.64
CA GLY A 57 -28.16 -8.28 10.54
C GLY A 57 -28.85 -9.55 10.00
N LEU A 58 -28.22 -10.23 9.04
CA LEU A 58 -28.78 -11.43 8.40
C LEU A 58 -28.50 -12.72 9.19
N LEU A 59 -27.29 -12.85 9.74
CA LEU A 59 -26.80 -14.09 10.35
C LEU A 59 -27.07 -14.17 11.85
N GLY A 60 -27.18 -13.01 12.53
CA GLY A 60 -27.46 -12.95 13.96
C GLY A 60 -28.72 -13.70 14.40
N PRO A 61 -29.89 -13.54 13.71
CA PRO A 61 -31.09 -14.30 14.01
C PRO A 61 -30.93 -15.82 13.87
N LEU A 62 -29.96 -16.26 13.07
CA LEU A 62 -29.63 -17.67 12.83
C LEU A 62 -28.56 -18.21 13.81
N ARG A 63 -28.16 -17.39 14.80
CA ARG A 63 -27.12 -17.69 15.80
C ARG A 63 -25.72 -17.93 15.22
N ALA A 64 -25.49 -17.50 13.97
CA ALA A 64 -24.16 -17.49 13.39
C ALA A 64 -23.42 -16.20 13.78
N THR A 65 -22.16 -16.34 14.15
CA THR A 65 -21.30 -15.28 14.67
C THR A 65 -20.51 -14.61 13.54
N VAL A 66 -20.29 -13.29 13.67
CA VAL A 66 -19.60 -12.48 12.66
C VAL A 66 -18.47 -11.65 13.29
N GLY A 67 -17.24 -11.97 12.92
CA GLY A 67 -16.04 -11.20 13.24
C GLY A 67 -15.73 -10.20 12.14
N ALA A 68 -15.12 -9.05 12.49
CA ALA A 68 -14.69 -8.05 11.52
C ALA A 68 -13.27 -7.60 11.83
N LEU A 69 -12.37 -7.74 10.87
CA LEU A 69 -10.99 -7.28 10.95
C LEU A 69 -10.92 -5.77 10.67
N ARG A 70 -9.94 -5.11 11.28
CA ARG A 70 -9.67 -3.67 11.12
C ARG A 70 -8.17 -3.41 11.26
N ALA A 71 -7.72 -2.29 10.72
CA ALA A 71 -6.37 -1.80 10.96
C ALA A 71 -6.08 -1.64 12.48
N GLY A 72 -4.85 -1.96 12.87
CA GLY A 72 -4.38 -1.75 14.26
C GLY A 72 -4.88 -2.75 15.30
N MET A 73 -5.58 -3.82 14.90
CA MET A 73 -6.01 -4.86 15.85
C MET A 73 -4.83 -5.54 16.56
N THR A 74 -4.97 -5.75 17.87
CA THR A 74 -4.04 -6.59 18.62
C THR A 74 -4.21 -8.06 18.21
N PRO A 75 -3.20 -8.93 18.44
CA PRO A 75 -3.32 -10.35 18.18
C PRO A 75 -4.54 -11.00 18.85
N GLU A 76 -4.91 -10.57 20.05
CA GLU A 76 -6.06 -11.07 20.81
C GLU A 76 -7.38 -10.66 20.14
N GLN A 77 -7.49 -9.40 19.69
CA GLN A 77 -8.67 -8.89 18.99
C GLN A 77 -8.86 -9.60 17.66
N ALA A 78 -7.76 -9.80 16.91
CA ALA A 78 -7.77 -10.56 15.67
C ALA A 78 -8.19 -12.02 15.92
N ARG A 79 -7.62 -12.71 16.93
CA ARG A 79 -8.05 -14.07 17.32
C ARG A 79 -9.55 -14.15 17.61
N ALA A 80 -10.08 -13.18 18.36
CA ALA A 80 -11.52 -13.13 18.66
C ALA A 80 -12.37 -12.95 17.39
N ALA A 81 -11.91 -12.16 16.42
CA ALA A 81 -12.59 -11.99 15.14
C ALA A 81 -12.53 -13.25 14.25
N TYR A 82 -11.42 -13.97 14.26
CA TYR A 82 -11.25 -15.24 13.54
C TYR A 82 -11.96 -16.44 14.20
N ALA A 83 -12.37 -16.30 15.47
CA ALA A 83 -13.15 -17.32 16.16
C ALA A 83 -14.62 -17.38 15.71
N ALA A 84 -15.09 -16.37 14.96
CA ALA A 84 -16.43 -16.32 14.43
C ALA A 84 -16.67 -17.32 13.28
N ASP A 85 -17.93 -17.64 13.00
CA ASP A 85 -18.32 -18.49 11.87
C ASP A 85 -18.00 -17.83 10.53
N VAL A 86 -18.20 -16.50 10.46
CA VAL A 86 -17.82 -15.66 9.31
C VAL A 86 -16.93 -14.52 9.78
N THR A 87 -15.74 -14.41 9.19
CA THR A 87 -14.82 -13.30 9.44
C THR A 87 -14.79 -12.39 8.21
N VAL A 88 -15.08 -11.10 8.39
CA VAL A 88 -15.10 -10.09 7.33
C VAL A 88 -13.86 -9.19 7.42
N GLY A 89 -13.25 -8.83 6.30
CA GLY A 89 -12.14 -7.87 6.30
C GLY A 89 -11.59 -7.58 4.91
N ALA A 90 -10.81 -6.51 4.80
CA ALA A 90 -10.02 -6.24 3.60
C ALA A 90 -8.92 -7.30 3.40
N TYR A 91 -8.56 -7.58 2.15
CA TYR A 91 -7.62 -8.66 1.79
C TYR A 91 -6.23 -8.49 2.44
N ASP A 92 -5.79 -7.26 2.62
CA ASP A 92 -4.50 -6.89 3.23
C ASP A 92 -4.46 -7.23 4.72
N HIS A 93 -5.54 -7.02 5.48
CA HIS A 93 -5.63 -7.44 6.89
C HIS A 93 -5.45 -8.95 7.03
N PHE A 94 -6.09 -9.74 6.18
CA PHE A 94 -5.89 -11.19 6.18
C PHE A 94 -4.45 -11.55 5.83
N GLY A 95 -3.87 -10.92 4.81
CA GLY A 95 -2.48 -11.13 4.42
C GLY A 95 -1.50 -10.78 5.56
N HIS A 96 -1.65 -9.64 6.21
CA HIS A 96 -0.80 -9.22 7.33
C HIS A 96 -0.91 -10.18 8.52
N HIS A 97 -2.12 -10.62 8.88
CA HIS A 97 -2.30 -11.60 9.95
C HIS A 97 -1.70 -12.97 9.60
N LEU A 98 -1.80 -13.41 8.34
CA LEU A 98 -1.14 -14.61 7.86
C LEU A 98 0.39 -14.49 8.01
N LEU A 99 0.99 -13.41 7.49
CA LEU A 99 2.43 -13.18 7.55
C LEU A 99 2.96 -13.09 9.00
N ARG A 100 2.22 -12.42 9.88
CA ARG A 100 2.55 -12.38 11.32
C ARG A 100 2.50 -13.78 11.94
N GLY A 101 1.49 -14.57 11.61
CA GLY A 101 1.33 -15.94 12.09
C GLY A 101 2.43 -16.89 11.61
N LEU A 102 2.97 -16.70 10.41
CA LEU A 102 4.10 -17.51 9.91
C LEU A 102 5.40 -17.29 10.71
N ARG A 103 5.49 -16.24 11.53
CA ARG A 103 6.64 -15.95 12.38
C ARG A 103 6.55 -16.52 13.79
N THR A 104 5.36 -16.96 14.22
CA THR A 104 5.21 -17.57 15.55
C THR A 104 5.78 -18.98 15.53
N LEU A 105 6.61 -19.30 16.52
CA LEU A 105 7.16 -20.66 16.71
C LEU A 105 6.06 -21.63 17.16
N ASP A 106 5.12 -21.15 17.97
CA ASP A 106 3.92 -21.87 18.35
C ASP A 106 2.76 -21.52 17.40
N GLY A 107 2.06 -22.54 16.92
CA GLY A 107 0.86 -22.38 16.11
C GLY A 107 -0.31 -21.79 16.89
N ALA A 108 -0.33 -21.94 18.23
CA ALA A 108 -1.39 -21.43 19.09
C ALA A 108 -1.43 -19.88 19.16
N ASP A 109 -0.30 -19.22 18.91
CA ASP A 109 -0.18 -17.76 18.94
C ASP A 109 -0.65 -17.08 17.63
N ARG A 110 -0.99 -17.88 16.61
CA ARG A 110 -1.44 -17.36 15.33
C ARG A 110 -2.83 -16.74 15.47
N ALA A 111 -2.92 -15.45 15.16
CA ALA A 111 -4.22 -14.80 15.07
C ALA A 111 -5.02 -15.30 13.85
N HIS A 112 -4.35 -15.42 12.71
CA HIS A 112 -4.97 -15.93 11.50
C HIS A 112 -5.34 -17.40 11.67
N ARG A 113 -6.64 -17.69 11.54
CA ARG A 113 -7.17 -19.05 11.44
C ARG A 113 -7.31 -19.41 9.96
N PRO A 114 -6.68 -20.49 9.46
CA PRO A 114 -6.96 -20.98 8.13
C PRO A 114 -8.44 -21.30 8.00
N ALA A 115 -9.10 -20.76 6.98
CA ALA A 115 -10.49 -21.03 6.67
C ALA A 115 -10.58 -21.91 5.42
N ARG A 116 -11.61 -22.76 5.38
CA ARG A 116 -11.85 -23.66 4.24
C ARG A 116 -12.16 -22.88 2.97
N ALA A 117 -12.89 -21.77 3.12
CA ALA A 117 -13.45 -21.03 2.00
C ALA A 117 -13.25 -19.52 2.14
N ALA A 118 -13.05 -18.87 1.00
CA ALA A 118 -13.08 -17.43 0.84
C ALA A 118 -14.24 -17.02 -0.08
N VAL A 119 -15.05 -16.07 0.39
CA VAL A 119 -16.07 -15.39 -0.40
C VAL A 119 -15.59 -13.96 -0.65
N VAL A 120 -15.23 -13.66 -1.89
CA VAL A 120 -14.57 -12.41 -2.27
C VAL A 120 -15.60 -11.42 -2.83
N CYS A 121 -15.61 -10.22 -2.27
CA CYS A 121 -16.30 -9.06 -2.81
C CYS A 121 -15.44 -8.45 -3.89
N ASP A 122 -16.05 -8.16 -5.03
CA ASP A 122 -15.41 -7.52 -6.17
C ASP A 122 -14.17 -8.30 -6.65
N THR A 123 -14.41 -9.51 -7.13
CA THR A 123 -13.37 -10.46 -7.52
C THR A 123 -12.39 -9.93 -8.55
N ALA A 124 -12.80 -9.20 -9.58
CA ALA A 124 -11.83 -8.60 -10.50
C ALA A 124 -10.93 -7.60 -9.78
N HIS A 125 -11.49 -6.74 -8.92
CA HIS A 125 -10.67 -5.80 -8.18
C HIS A 125 -9.71 -6.52 -7.22
N VAL A 126 -10.19 -7.43 -6.38
CA VAL A 126 -9.35 -8.09 -5.38
C VAL A 126 -8.36 -9.08 -5.98
N LEU A 127 -8.76 -9.86 -7.00
CA LEU A 127 -7.94 -10.96 -7.54
C LEU A 127 -7.12 -10.55 -8.77
N ILE A 128 -7.67 -9.71 -9.65
CA ILE A 128 -7.03 -9.35 -10.92
C ILE A 128 -6.30 -8.01 -10.80
N ALA A 129 -6.99 -6.92 -10.42
CA ALA A 129 -6.37 -5.60 -10.34
C ALA A 129 -5.23 -5.54 -9.31
N ASN A 130 -5.35 -6.31 -8.21
CA ASN A 130 -4.32 -6.43 -7.18
C ASN A 130 -3.35 -7.60 -7.39
N LEU A 131 -3.38 -8.33 -8.51
CA LEU A 131 -2.58 -9.55 -8.71
C LEU A 131 -1.07 -9.34 -8.48
N ASN A 132 -0.55 -8.19 -8.93
CA ASN A 132 0.86 -7.82 -8.80
C ASN A 132 1.19 -7.12 -7.47
N ARG A 133 0.19 -6.80 -6.64
CA ARG A 133 0.40 -6.17 -5.35
C ARG A 133 0.81 -7.22 -4.32
N LEU A 134 1.84 -6.89 -3.55
CA LEU A 134 2.34 -7.72 -2.46
C LEU A 134 1.86 -7.16 -1.12
N VAL A 135 1.35 -8.03 -0.26
CA VAL A 135 1.24 -7.73 1.16
C VAL A 135 2.62 -8.02 1.78
N VAL A 136 3.20 -7.03 2.44
CA VAL A 136 4.56 -7.10 2.99
C VAL A 136 4.52 -6.85 4.48
N LEU A 137 5.16 -7.72 5.26
CA LEU A 137 5.42 -7.46 6.67
C LEU A 137 6.78 -6.78 6.78
N VAL A 138 6.77 -5.52 7.21
CA VAL A 138 7.97 -4.73 7.43
C VAL A 138 8.24 -4.66 8.93
N GLU A 139 9.50 -4.87 9.32
CA GLU A 139 9.94 -4.70 10.69
C GLU A 139 11.08 -3.72 10.78
N ARG A 140 11.02 -2.89 11.81
CA ARG A 140 12.14 -2.03 12.18
C ARG A 140 13.14 -2.85 12.98
N VAL A 141 14.30 -3.09 12.38
CA VAL A 141 15.41 -3.74 13.07
C VAL A 141 16.26 -2.65 13.72
N PRO A 142 16.45 -2.65 15.05
CA PRO A 142 17.33 -1.71 15.71
C PRO A 142 18.76 -1.90 15.19
N THR A 143 19.33 -0.84 14.62
CA THR A 143 20.69 -0.88 14.11
C THR A 143 21.67 -0.53 15.23
N SER A 144 22.64 -1.41 15.49
CA SER A 144 23.68 -1.12 16.48
C SER A 144 24.68 -0.13 15.90
N THR A 145 24.56 1.13 16.30
CA THR A 145 25.49 2.21 15.91
C THR A 145 26.94 1.86 16.25
N SER A 146 27.20 1.30 17.42
CA SER A 146 28.54 0.85 17.82
C SER A 146 29.14 -0.18 16.86
N ARG A 147 28.35 -1.18 16.42
CA ARG A 147 28.81 -2.19 15.45
C ARG A 147 29.13 -1.57 14.09
N LEU A 148 28.31 -0.65 13.61
CA LEU A 148 28.56 0.05 12.35
C LEU A 148 29.82 0.92 12.41
N HIS A 149 30.04 1.65 13.51
CA HIS A 149 31.25 2.44 13.70
C HIS A 149 32.50 1.55 13.75
N SER A 150 32.44 0.42 14.47
CA SER A 150 33.54 -0.55 14.50
C SER A 150 33.84 -1.11 13.11
N ALA A 151 32.79 -1.43 12.34
CA ALA A 151 32.92 -1.88 10.95
C ALA A 151 33.53 -0.81 10.05
N ALA A 152 33.14 0.46 10.18
CA ALA A 152 33.71 1.58 9.43
C ALA A 152 35.20 1.79 9.75
N VAL A 153 35.59 1.69 11.03
CA VAL A 153 37.00 1.78 11.46
C VAL A 153 37.84 0.66 10.85
N LEU A 154 37.36 -0.58 10.87
CA LEU A 154 38.07 -1.69 10.24
C LEU A 154 38.13 -1.51 8.72
N ALA A 155 37.00 -1.22 8.09
CA ALA A 155 36.90 -1.02 6.65
C ALA A 155 37.91 0.01 6.17
N ALA A 156 38.12 1.11 6.91
CA ALA A 156 39.12 2.16 6.62
C ALA A 156 40.56 1.63 6.46
N ARG A 157 40.89 0.52 7.14
CA ARG A 157 42.24 -0.09 7.22
C ARG A 157 42.43 -1.27 6.26
N LEU A 158 41.39 -1.68 5.54
CA LEU A 158 41.46 -2.77 4.57
C LEU A 158 41.87 -2.24 3.18
N GLU A 159 42.66 -3.05 2.47
CA GLU A 159 43.22 -2.72 1.15
C GLU A 159 42.57 -3.56 0.03
N ASP A 160 42.22 -2.90 -1.09
CA ASP A 160 41.71 -3.57 -2.29
C ASP A 160 42.78 -4.46 -2.94
N GLY A 161 42.38 -5.62 -3.46
CA GLY A 161 43.26 -6.65 -4.02
C GLY A 161 44.01 -7.49 -2.99
N ARG A 162 44.17 -7.00 -1.75
CA ARG A 162 44.81 -7.73 -0.64
C ARG A 162 43.80 -8.32 0.32
N ASP A 163 42.96 -7.47 0.93
CA ASP A 163 42.04 -7.85 2.00
C ASP A 163 40.63 -8.11 1.47
N TYR A 164 40.26 -7.46 0.37
CA TYR A 164 39.00 -7.71 -0.34
C TYR A 164 39.19 -7.52 -1.84
N THR A 165 38.23 -8.00 -2.61
CA THR A 165 38.11 -7.75 -4.05
C THR A 165 36.76 -7.12 -4.34
N VAL A 166 36.77 -6.04 -5.11
CA VAL A 166 35.55 -5.37 -5.61
C VAL A 166 35.29 -5.83 -7.03
N SER A 167 34.05 -6.23 -7.31
CA SER A 167 33.62 -6.56 -8.67
C SER A 167 33.22 -5.29 -9.44
N ALA A 168 33.33 -5.33 -10.78
CA ALA A 168 33.08 -4.17 -11.64
C ALA A 168 31.63 -3.67 -11.61
N ASP A 169 30.70 -4.54 -11.19
CA ASP A 169 29.28 -4.28 -10.93
C ASP A 169 29.02 -3.56 -9.58
N ARG A 170 30.07 -3.22 -8.81
CA ARG A 170 29.99 -2.48 -7.53
C ARG A 170 29.01 -3.13 -6.52
N LEU A 171 28.94 -4.46 -6.53
CA LEU A 171 28.26 -5.26 -5.50
C LEU A 171 29.08 -5.28 -4.19
N LEU A 172 28.54 -5.95 -3.17
CA LEU A 172 29.26 -6.14 -1.90
C LEU A 172 30.65 -6.76 -2.14
N PRO A 173 31.73 -6.14 -1.63
CA PRO A 173 33.08 -6.67 -1.74
C PRO A 173 33.19 -8.08 -1.15
N ARG A 174 34.00 -8.92 -1.78
CA ARG A 174 34.33 -10.26 -1.26
C ARG A 174 35.64 -10.20 -0.50
N PHE A 175 35.65 -10.65 0.75
CA PHE A 175 36.88 -10.73 1.53
C PHE A 175 37.78 -11.87 1.05
N THR A 176 39.08 -11.58 0.97
CA THR A 176 40.11 -12.59 0.79
C THR A 176 40.34 -13.31 2.14
N ALA A 177 41.11 -14.41 2.14
CA ALA A 177 41.48 -15.06 3.40
C ALA A 177 42.20 -14.10 4.37
N PRO A 178 43.23 -13.33 3.96
CA PRO A 178 43.85 -12.32 4.81
C PRO A 178 42.90 -11.26 5.37
N GLY A 179 41.94 -10.80 4.55
CA GLY A 179 40.95 -9.82 5.01
C GLY A 179 39.99 -10.38 6.05
N ARG A 180 39.56 -11.64 5.89
CA ARG A 180 38.75 -12.33 6.91
C ARG A 180 39.53 -12.53 8.20
N ASP A 181 40.82 -12.91 8.13
CA ASP A 181 41.64 -13.09 9.33
C ASP A 181 41.74 -11.77 10.13
N ARG A 182 41.98 -10.64 9.45
CA ARG A 182 41.98 -9.31 10.10
C ARG A 182 40.63 -8.94 10.69
N LEU A 183 39.54 -9.30 10.02
CA LEU A 183 38.19 -9.07 10.51
C LEU A 183 37.92 -9.89 11.77
N HIS A 184 38.23 -11.18 11.74
CA HIS A 184 38.06 -12.09 12.86
C HIS A 184 38.89 -11.66 14.06
N GLU A 185 40.13 -11.21 13.85
CA GLU A 185 40.97 -10.64 14.91
C GLU A 185 40.36 -9.37 15.51
N HIS A 186 39.89 -8.43 14.68
CA HIS A 186 39.29 -7.16 15.12
C HIS A 186 38.04 -7.36 15.98
N PHE A 187 37.20 -8.35 15.64
CA PHE A 187 35.97 -8.66 16.37
C PHE A 187 36.13 -9.76 17.42
N GLY A 188 37.32 -10.35 17.58
CA GLY A 188 37.54 -11.45 18.52
C GLY A 188 36.70 -12.70 18.20
N VAL A 189 36.53 -13.00 16.91
CA VAL A 189 35.72 -14.13 16.44
C VAL A 189 36.30 -15.45 16.91
N THR A 190 35.46 -16.26 17.55
CA THR A 190 35.81 -17.62 18.01
C THR A 190 35.14 -18.72 17.19
N ASP A 191 34.01 -18.41 16.55
CA ASP A 191 33.28 -19.31 15.65
C ASP A 191 32.99 -18.61 14.31
N PRO A 192 33.82 -18.85 13.27
CA PRO A 192 33.63 -18.28 11.94
C PRO A 192 32.30 -18.66 11.27
N GLY A 193 31.65 -19.75 11.69
CA GLY A 193 30.37 -20.20 11.11
C GLY A 193 29.15 -19.58 11.76
N SER A 194 29.32 -18.81 12.84
CA SER A 194 28.20 -18.26 13.59
C SER A 194 27.46 -17.16 12.82
N VAL A 195 26.15 -17.04 13.06
CA VAL A 195 25.32 -15.98 12.46
C VAL A 195 25.86 -14.59 12.82
N GLU A 196 26.36 -14.39 14.04
CA GLU A 196 26.93 -13.11 14.45
C GLU A 196 28.18 -12.76 13.64
N THR A 197 29.08 -13.73 13.42
CA THR A 197 30.26 -13.51 12.57
C THR A 197 29.87 -13.16 11.14
N LEU A 198 28.90 -13.87 10.55
CA LEU A 198 28.42 -13.56 9.19
C LEU A 198 27.80 -12.16 9.09
N LEU A 199 27.09 -11.70 10.13
CA LEU A 199 26.55 -10.35 10.19
C LEU A 199 27.65 -9.28 10.35
N GLN A 200 28.71 -9.58 11.10
CA GLN A 200 29.88 -8.71 11.21
C GLN A 200 30.64 -8.60 9.89
N GLU A 201 30.89 -9.73 9.21
CA GLU A 201 31.47 -9.75 7.87
C GLU A 201 30.66 -8.89 6.90
N LYS A 202 29.34 -9.10 6.85
CA LYS A 202 28.45 -8.28 6.04
C LYS A 202 28.56 -6.79 6.35
N ALA A 203 28.54 -6.41 7.64
CA ALA A 203 28.61 -5.00 8.05
C ALA A 203 29.94 -4.33 7.60
N VAL A 204 31.06 -5.06 7.64
CA VAL A 204 32.34 -4.54 7.13
C VAL A 204 32.33 -4.44 5.61
N ALA A 205 31.73 -5.40 4.90
CA ALA A 205 31.62 -5.33 3.44
C ALA A 205 30.79 -4.11 3.01
N GLU A 206 29.71 -3.82 3.74
CA GLU A 206 28.88 -2.61 3.55
C GLU A 206 29.65 -1.33 3.84
N ALA A 207 30.48 -1.31 4.89
CA ALA A 207 31.35 -0.18 5.19
C ALA A 207 32.44 0.03 4.13
N VAL A 208 33.01 -1.04 3.57
CA VAL A 208 33.94 -0.94 2.44
C VAL A 208 33.22 -0.40 1.21
N LEU A 209 32.04 -0.94 0.86
CA LEU A 209 31.24 -0.44 -0.26
C LEU A 209 30.85 1.03 -0.08
N ALA A 210 30.48 1.43 1.14
CA ALA A 210 30.18 2.81 1.48
C ALA A 210 31.37 3.73 1.14
N ARG A 211 32.62 3.30 1.34
CA ARG A 211 33.81 4.09 0.96
C ARG A 211 33.96 4.27 -0.56
N LEU A 212 33.43 3.35 -1.35
CA LEU A 212 33.57 3.34 -2.82
C LEU A 212 32.50 4.17 -3.53
N VAL A 213 31.37 4.45 -2.87
CA VAL A 213 30.30 5.28 -3.43
C VAL A 213 30.58 6.77 -3.20
N ARG A 214 30.20 7.60 -4.17
CA ARG A 214 30.56 9.03 -4.20
C ARG A 214 29.35 9.92 -3.95
N ARG A 215 29.50 10.90 -3.04
CA ARG A 215 28.51 11.95 -2.83
C ARG A 215 28.39 12.83 -4.09
N GLY A 216 27.18 13.24 -4.43
CA GLY A 216 26.87 14.04 -5.63
C GLY A 216 26.78 13.21 -6.91
N GLU A 217 27.15 11.94 -6.87
CA GLU A 217 26.96 11.00 -7.99
C GLU A 217 26.03 9.86 -7.61
N ASP A 218 26.38 9.08 -6.59
CA ASP A 218 25.64 7.88 -6.20
C ASP A 218 24.54 8.20 -5.16
N TYR A 219 24.77 9.21 -4.31
CA TYR A 219 23.85 9.68 -3.27
C TYR A 219 24.11 11.15 -2.92
N ASP A 220 23.20 11.75 -2.16
CA ASP A 220 23.42 13.02 -1.48
C ASP A 220 22.93 12.97 -0.03
N VAL A 221 23.26 13.99 0.75
CA VAL A 221 22.78 14.20 2.11
C VAL A 221 21.84 15.39 2.12
N ASP A 222 20.56 15.14 2.37
CA ASP A 222 19.50 16.14 2.44
C ASP A 222 18.85 16.08 3.83
N ASP A 223 18.80 17.22 4.52
CA ASP A 223 18.29 17.35 5.90
C ASP A 223 18.84 16.28 6.86
N GLY A 224 20.15 16.03 6.79
CA GLY A 224 20.83 15.02 7.63
C GLY A 224 20.48 13.56 7.28
N ARG A 225 19.81 13.30 6.14
CA ARG A 225 19.45 11.95 5.67
C ARG A 225 20.15 11.63 4.36
N VAL A 226 20.62 10.38 4.23
CA VAL A 226 21.25 9.89 3.00
C VAL A 226 20.18 9.46 1.98
N VAL A 227 20.16 10.15 0.84
CA VAL A 227 19.21 9.94 -0.26
C VAL A 227 19.96 9.45 -1.50
N ARG A 228 19.47 8.38 -2.14
CA ARG A 228 20.05 7.85 -3.39
C ARG A 228 19.70 8.78 -4.55
N LEU A 229 20.68 9.09 -5.40
CA LEU A 229 20.44 9.86 -6.63
C LEU A 229 20.03 8.91 -7.77
N ALA A 230 18.97 9.26 -8.49
CA ALA A 230 18.44 8.43 -9.59
C ALA A 230 19.41 8.31 -10.78
N ALA A 231 20.25 9.34 -10.99
CA ALA A 231 21.25 9.38 -12.06
C ALA A 231 22.59 8.71 -11.68
N GLY A 232 22.68 8.12 -10.48
CA GLY A 232 23.93 7.56 -9.95
C GLY A 232 24.37 6.25 -10.61
N GLY A 233 25.63 5.88 -10.39
CA GLY A 233 26.27 4.70 -10.99
C GLY A 233 26.05 3.40 -10.23
N LEU A 234 25.29 3.42 -9.12
CA LEU A 234 24.92 2.21 -8.40
C LEU A 234 23.83 1.45 -9.16
N PRO A 235 23.99 0.14 -9.41
CA PRO A 235 22.97 -0.63 -10.09
C PRO A 235 21.69 -0.76 -9.24
N ALA A 236 20.55 -0.95 -9.93
CA ALA A 236 19.21 -0.87 -9.31
C ALA A 236 18.99 -1.89 -8.19
N ASP A 237 19.72 -3.00 -8.23
CA ASP A 237 19.71 -4.12 -7.27
C ASP A 237 20.53 -3.86 -6.00
N VAL A 238 21.45 -2.88 -5.99
CA VAL A 238 22.14 -2.47 -4.77
C VAL A 238 21.17 -1.75 -3.87
N SER A 239 20.73 -2.47 -2.84
CA SER A 239 19.77 -1.95 -1.89
C SER A 239 20.43 -0.99 -0.90
N PHE A 240 19.97 0.26 -0.89
CA PHE A 240 20.20 1.18 0.25
C PHE A 240 19.53 0.66 1.54
N THR A 241 18.57 -0.27 1.44
CA THR A 241 17.87 -0.86 2.59
C THR A 241 18.59 -2.07 3.19
N GLY A 242 19.68 -2.55 2.56
CA GLY A 242 20.42 -3.72 3.04
C GLY A 242 21.38 -3.47 4.21
N GLY A 243 21.70 -2.20 4.52
CA GLY A 243 22.74 -1.80 5.48
C GLY A 243 23.75 -0.79 4.92
N LEU A 244 23.82 -0.68 3.58
CA LEU A 244 24.68 0.29 2.90
C LEU A 244 24.34 1.75 3.26
N ARG A 245 23.06 2.11 3.37
CA ARG A 245 22.65 3.47 3.79
C ARG A 245 23.26 3.80 5.14
N GLN A 246 23.13 2.90 6.12
CA GLN A 246 23.64 3.11 7.48
C GLN A 246 25.17 3.20 7.50
N ALA A 247 25.86 2.44 6.65
CA ALA A 247 27.29 2.56 6.49
C ALA A 247 27.71 3.91 5.88
N ILE A 248 26.95 4.47 4.93
CA ILE A 248 27.16 5.82 4.40
C ILE A 248 26.84 6.87 5.47
N GLU A 249 25.77 6.69 6.24
CA GLU A 249 25.40 7.61 7.33
C GLU A 249 26.51 7.72 8.39
N VAL A 250 27.11 6.59 8.78
CA VAL A 250 28.29 6.58 9.67
C VAL A 250 29.50 7.25 9.02
N ARG A 251 29.70 7.09 7.70
CA ARG A 251 30.81 7.74 6.99
C ARG A 251 30.63 9.26 6.92
N GLU A 252 29.41 9.74 6.70
CA GLU A 252 29.08 11.16 6.59
C GLU A 252 28.86 11.84 7.96
N ASP A 253 29.00 11.09 9.06
CA ASP A 253 28.77 11.56 10.43
C ASP A 253 27.35 12.15 10.63
N VAL A 254 26.34 11.50 10.03
CA VAL A 254 24.93 11.87 10.17
C VAL A 254 24.17 10.83 11.01
N PRO A 255 22.99 11.19 11.58
CA PRO A 255 22.22 10.26 12.38
C PRO A 255 21.89 8.96 11.64
N VAL A 256 22.23 7.83 12.25
CA VAL A 256 21.97 6.50 11.66
C VAL A 256 20.48 6.19 11.73
N THR A 257 19.89 5.93 10.57
CA THR A 257 18.49 5.57 10.44
C THR A 257 18.26 4.09 10.73
N ALA A 258 17.20 3.79 11.48
CA ALA A 258 16.76 2.42 11.68
C ALA A 258 16.40 1.78 10.32
N THR A 259 16.70 0.49 10.17
CA THR A 259 16.42 -0.20 8.91
C THR A 259 15.07 -0.90 8.98
N ASP A 260 14.21 -0.55 8.03
CA ASP A 260 12.94 -1.23 7.83
C ASP A 260 13.18 -2.42 6.85
N TRP A 261 13.07 -3.64 7.37
CA TRP A 261 13.27 -4.88 6.62
C TRP A 261 11.93 -5.49 6.25
N ALA A 262 11.75 -5.83 4.97
CA ALA A 262 10.66 -6.70 4.54
C ALA A 262 10.98 -8.14 4.99
N VAL A 263 10.43 -8.55 6.13
CA VAL A 263 10.72 -9.87 6.75
C VAL A 263 9.87 -10.99 6.17
N ALA A 264 8.72 -10.67 5.59
CA ALA A 264 7.88 -11.63 4.88
C ALA A 264 7.00 -10.91 3.85
N LYS A 265 6.59 -11.64 2.81
CA LYS A 265 5.68 -11.13 1.80
C LYS A 265 4.79 -12.25 1.25
N THR A 266 3.58 -11.89 0.82
CA THR A 266 2.70 -12.77 0.04
C THR A 266 2.05 -11.97 -1.08
N GLY A 267 1.87 -12.59 -2.24
CA GLY A 267 1.02 -12.06 -3.30
C GLY A 267 -0.43 -12.47 -3.11
N VAL A 268 -1.34 -11.82 -3.83
CA VAL A 268 -2.77 -12.16 -3.86
C VAL A 268 -2.99 -13.60 -4.30
N TRP A 269 -2.34 -14.03 -5.39
CA TRP A 269 -2.46 -15.40 -5.88
C TRP A 269 -2.06 -16.44 -4.83
N SER A 270 -0.89 -16.27 -4.22
CA SER A 270 -0.38 -17.19 -3.19
C SER A 270 -1.25 -17.22 -1.94
N PHE A 271 -1.83 -16.08 -1.55
CA PHE A 271 -2.75 -15.99 -0.43
C PHE A 271 -4.05 -16.78 -0.71
N PHE A 272 -4.64 -16.61 -1.89
CA PHE A 272 -5.90 -17.29 -2.23
C PHE A 272 -5.71 -18.78 -2.61
N ALA A 273 -4.53 -19.18 -3.07
CA ALA A 273 -4.19 -20.59 -3.33
C ALA A 273 -4.28 -21.48 -2.08
N GLY A 274 -4.23 -20.89 -0.87
CA GLY A 274 -4.40 -21.61 0.39
C GLY A 274 -5.83 -22.04 0.71
N TYR A 275 -6.84 -21.51 0.01
CA TYR A 275 -8.25 -21.86 0.24
C TYR A 275 -8.66 -23.06 -0.62
N ARG A 276 -9.47 -23.95 -0.05
CA ARG A 276 -10.06 -25.07 -0.79
C ARG A 276 -11.18 -24.61 -1.72
N VAL A 277 -11.90 -23.56 -1.32
CA VAL A 277 -13.00 -22.98 -2.08
C VAL A 277 -12.79 -21.48 -2.16
N VAL A 278 -12.72 -20.94 -3.37
CA VAL A 278 -12.77 -19.50 -3.61
C VAL A 278 -14.00 -19.24 -4.48
N GLY A 279 -14.76 -18.22 -4.12
CA GLY A 279 -15.91 -17.76 -4.90
C GLY A 279 -16.22 -16.32 -4.56
N GLY A 280 -17.12 -15.68 -5.28
CA GLY A 280 -17.35 -14.27 -5.03
C GLY A 280 -18.45 -13.63 -5.84
N THR A 281 -18.56 -12.33 -5.68
CA THR A 281 -19.49 -11.49 -6.43
C THR A 281 -18.71 -10.33 -7.00
N ALA A 282 -19.04 -9.88 -8.20
CA ALA A 282 -18.37 -8.71 -8.73
C ALA A 282 -19.13 -7.92 -9.77
N HIS A 283 -18.71 -6.67 -9.91
CA HIS A 283 -19.34 -5.64 -10.71
C HIS A 283 -18.57 -5.55 -12.03
N GLY A 284 -19.07 -6.17 -13.10
CA GLY A 284 -18.46 -6.05 -14.44
C GLY A 284 -17.45 -7.15 -14.85
N ASP A 285 -17.23 -8.18 -14.04
CA ASP A 285 -16.19 -9.21 -14.22
C ASP A 285 -16.28 -10.12 -15.45
N PHE A 286 -17.32 -10.02 -16.27
CA PHE A 286 -17.42 -10.84 -17.48
C PHE A 286 -16.30 -10.56 -18.48
N LEU A 287 -15.71 -9.35 -18.45
CA LEU A 287 -14.53 -9.01 -19.25
C LEU A 287 -13.28 -9.72 -18.75
N MET A 288 -13.22 -10.01 -17.45
CA MET A 288 -12.10 -10.69 -16.79
C MET A 288 -12.40 -12.17 -16.54
N ALA A 289 -13.47 -12.71 -17.12
CA ALA A 289 -13.91 -14.08 -16.90
C ALA A 289 -12.83 -15.08 -17.32
N ASP A 290 -12.20 -14.85 -18.47
CA ASP A 290 -11.11 -15.70 -18.95
C ASP A 290 -9.91 -15.68 -17.99
N HIS A 291 -9.52 -14.51 -17.47
CA HIS A 291 -8.44 -14.38 -16.50
C HIS A 291 -8.79 -15.02 -15.14
N LEU A 292 -10.02 -14.87 -14.67
CA LEU A 292 -10.49 -15.50 -13.42
C LEU A 292 -10.52 -17.03 -13.55
N ALA A 293 -10.93 -17.56 -14.70
CA ALA A 293 -10.90 -18.98 -15.00
C ALA A 293 -9.46 -19.50 -15.12
N GLU A 294 -8.59 -18.82 -15.87
CA GLU A 294 -7.21 -19.25 -16.11
C GLU A 294 -6.33 -19.19 -14.87
N LEU A 295 -6.40 -18.10 -14.10
CA LEU A 295 -5.48 -17.85 -12.98
C LEU A 295 -5.98 -18.45 -11.65
N PHE A 296 -7.30 -18.49 -11.45
CA PHE A 296 -7.91 -18.88 -10.18
C PHE A 296 -8.90 -20.05 -10.29
N GLY A 297 -9.15 -20.57 -11.50
CA GLY A 297 -10.12 -21.65 -11.72
C GLY A 297 -11.55 -21.24 -11.39
N LEU A 298 -11.89 -19.96 -11.54
CA LEU A 298 -13.19 -19.40 -11.18
C LEU A 298 -14.08 -19.22 -12.41
N ASP A 299 -15.20 -19.93 -12.44
CA ASP A 299 -16.21 -19.78 -13.49
C ASP A 299 -17.09 -18.55 -13.20
N VAL A 300 -17.18 -17.63 -14.16
CA VAL A 300 -18.07 -16.47 -14.07
C VAL A 300 -19.46 -16.85 -14.57
N TRP A 301 -20.44 -16.83 -13.68
CA TRP A 301 -21.83 -16.98 -14.06
C TRP A 301 -22.46 -15.61 -14.33
N ASP A 302 -22.59 -15.28 -15.61
CA ASP A 302 -23.29 -14.08 -16.06
C ASP A 302 -24.81 -14.28 -16.05
N ARG A 303 -25.51 -13.44 -15.28
CA ARG A 303 -26.98 -13.49 -15.16
C ARG A 303 -27.71 -12.51 -16.08
N ARG A 304 -26.99 -11.71 -16.86
CA ARG A 304 -27.57 -10.74 -17.78
C ARG A 304 -28.23 -11.45 -18.95
N THR A 305 -29.27 -10.83 -19.49
CA THR A 305 -29.85 -11.23 -20.78
C THR A 305 -28.83 -11.02 -21.91
N PRO A 306 -28.96 -11.72 -23.05
CA PRO A 306 -28.06 -11.51 -24.20
C PRO A 306 -28.00 -10.05 -24.66
N GLN A 307 -29.11 -9.31 -24.51
CA GLN A 307 -29.18 -7.89 -24.83
C GLN A 307 -28.36 -7.04 -23.85
N GLU A 308 -28.55 -7.21 -22.54
CA GLU A 308 -27.77 -6.52 -21.51
C GLU A 308 -26.27 -6.83 -21.60
N ALA A 309 -25.91 -8.09 -21.88
CA ALA A 309 -24.54 -8.50 -22.11
C ALA A 309 -23.94 -7.86 -23.38
N GLY A 310 -24.74 -7.74 -24.45
CA GLY A 310 -24.32 -7.08 -25.69
C GLY A 310 -24.09 -5.57 -25.52
N THR A 311 -24.99 -4.88 -24.82
CA THR A 311 -24.84 -3.45 -24.50
C THR A 311 -23.57 -3.18 -23.68
N GLU A 312 -23.31 -4.01 -22.68
CA GLU A 312 -22.13 -3.81 -21.84
C GLU A 312 -20.82 -4.11 -22.57
N ARG A 313 -20.78 -5.14 -23.42
CA ARG A 313 -19.63 -5.42 -24.29
C ARG A 313 -19.35 -4.25 -25.22
N ALA A 314 -20.38 -3.68 -25.85
CA ALA A 314 -20.23 -2.53 -26.72
C ALA A 314 -19.65 -1.32 -25.97
N ARG A 315 -20.13 -1.03 -24.75
CA ARG A 315 -19.58 0.02 -23.89
C ARG A 315 -18.11 -0.20 -23.54
N SER A 316 -17.75 -1.45 -23.23
CA SER A 316 -16.37 -1.81 -22.92
C SER A 316 -15.44 -1.73 -24.13
N ASP A 317 -15.90 -2.16 -25.30
CA ASP A 317 -15.13 -2.08 -26.55
C ASP A 317 -14.91 -0.62 -26.96
N GLU A 318 -15.94 0.22 -26.79
CA GLU A 318 -15.85 1.67 -26.97
C GLU A 318 -14.84 2.26 -25.97
N ALA A 319 -14.93 1.92 -24.69
CA ALA A 319 -13.96 2.35 -23.67
C ALA A 319 -12.52 1.97 -23.99
N ALA A 320 -12.30 0.72 -24.41
CA ALA A 320 -10.99 0.26 -24.85
C ALA A 320 -10.50 1.02 -26.08
N ASP A 321 -11.38 1.34 -27.04
CA ASP A 321 -11.03 2.15 -28.21
C ASP A 321 -10.67 3.59 -27.84
N HIS A 322 -11.39 4.22 -26.91
CA HIS A 322 -11.07 5.56 -26.42
C HIS A 322 -9.74 5.59 -25.68
N LEU A 323 -9.47 4.63 -24.79
CA LEU A 323 -8.17 4.51 -24.11
C LEU A 323 -7.03 4.28 -25.11
N ARG A 324 -7.24 3.38 -26.08
CA ARG A 324 -6.25 3.05 -27.12
C ARG A 324 -5.97 4.22 -28.06
N THR A 325 -6.99 4.98 -28.42
CA THR A 325 -6.85 6.12 -29.35
C THR A 325 -6.50 7.44 -28.65
N GLY A 326 -6.55 7.49 -27.32
CA GLY A 326 -6.22 8.67 -26.52
C GLY A 326 -7.12 9.88 -26.82
N ARG A 327 -8.29 9.64 -27.42
CA ARG A 327 -9.12 10.66 -28.08
C ARG A 327 -9.52 11.81 -27.15
N ASP A 328 -9.68 11.49 -25.86
CA ASP A 328 -10.11 12.43 -24.81
C ASP A 328 -9.08 12.58 -23.67
N LEU A 329 -8.03 11.75 -23.65
CA LEU A 329 -6.98 11.76 -22.63
C LEU A 329 -6.26 13.12 -22.56
N ALA A 330 -6.05 13.76 -23.72
CA ALA A 330 -5.45 15.10 -23.77
C ALA A 330 -6.30 16.17 -23.08
N ARG A 331 -7.63 16.13 -23.24
CA ARG A 331 -8.57 17.08 -22.61
C ARG A 331 -8.57 16.94 -21.09
N TRP A 332 -8.58 15.71 -20.58
CA TRP A 332 -8.56 15.45 -19.13
C TRP A 332 -7.19 15.67 -18.51
N THR A 333 -6.12 15.29 -19.22
CA THR A 333 -4.76 15.62 -18.79
C THR A 333 -4.61 17.13 -18.65
N ALA A 334 -5.19 17.91 -19.57
CA ALA A 334 -5.20 19.37 -19.47
C ALA A 334 -6.06 19.89 -18.30
N LEU A 335 -7.21 19.28 -17.99
CA LEU A 335 -8.03 19.61 -16.82
C LEU A 335 -7.30 19.31 -15.50
N GLY A 336 -6.82 18.08 -15.33
CA GLY A 336 -6.05 17.66 -14.16
C GLY A 336 -4.77 18.45 -13.96
N SER A 337 -4.08 18.78 -15.05
CA SER A 337 -2.90 19.65 -14.99
C SER A 337 -3.25 21.08 -14.55
N ARG A 338 -4.42 21.61 -14.92
CA ARG A 338 -4.89 22.92 -14.43
C ARG A 338 -5.16 22.90 -12.92
N HIS A 339 -5.82 21.86 -12.41
CA HIS A 339 -6.09 21.73 -10.98
C HIS A 339 -4.79 21.52 -10.16
N ARG A 340 -3.91 20.60 -10.57
CA ARG A 340 -2.58 20.44 -9.94
C ARG A 340 -1.74 21.72 -9.97
N ALA A 341 -1.78 22.47 -11.07
CA ALA A 341 -1.06 23.74 -11.16
C ALA A 341 -1.57 24.77 -10.14
N ALA A 342 -2.83 24.74 -9.72
CA ALA A 342 -3.34 25.60 -8.66
C ALA A 342 -2.70 25.27 -7.30
N PHE A 343 -2.65 23.98 -6.92
CA PHE A 343 -1.96 23.54 -5.71
C PHE A 343 -0.46 23.90 -5.73
N HIS A 344 0.24 23.64 -6.84
CA HIS A 344 1.65 23.99 -6.97
C HIS A 344 1.92 25.49 -6.89
N ARG A 345 1.08 26.34 -7.49
CA ARG A 345 1.20 27.80 -7.37
C ARG A 345 1.04 28.26 -5.92
N LEU A 346 0.06 27.70 -5.20
CA LEU A 346 -0.16 28.01 -3.80
C LEU A 346 1.04 27.60 -2.94
N ARG A 347 1.56 26.38 -3.16
CA ARG A 347 2.74 25.85 -2.49
C ARG A 347 3.99 26.70 -2.73
N ALA A 348 4.20 27.16 -3.97
CA ALA A 348 5.31 28.03 -4.33
C ALA A 348 5.23 29.39 -3.61
N ARG A 349 4.04 29.96 -3.48
CA ARG A 349 3.84 31.21 -2.70
C ARG A 349 4.19 31.00 -1.23
N LEU A 350 3.77 29.89 -0.64
CA LEU A 350 4.00 29.56 0.78
C LEU A 350 5.45 29.21 1.13
N GLN A 351 6.36 29.12 0.14
CA GLN A 351 7.79 29.03 0.42
C GLN A 351 8.33 30.30 1.08
N ASP A 352 7.77 31.47 0.71
CA ASP A 352 8.06 32.75 1.35
C ASP A 352 7.19 32.89 2.62
N PRO A 353 7.79 32.95 3.84
CA PRO A 353 7.04 33.15 5.08
C PRO A 353 6.14 34.39 5.06
N ALA A 354 6.54 35.45 4.35
CA ALA A 354 5.75 36.69 4.27
C ALA A 354 4.44 36.53 3.47
N GLN A 355 4.29 35.43 2.71
CA GLN A 355 3.08 35.14 1.95
C GLN A 355 2.03 34.38 2.74
N LEU A 356 2.34 33.87 3.94
CA LEU A 356 1.40 33.06 4.72
C LEU A 356 0.10 33.83 5.02
N ALA A 357 0.20 35.00 5.66
CA ALA A 357 -0.98 35.77 6.01
C ALA A 357 -1.80 36.27 4.80
N PRO A 358 -1.18 36.79 3.71
CA PRO A 358 -1.89 37.10 2.47
C PRO A 358 -2.61 35.90 1.85
N VAL A 359 -1.98 34.72 1.85
CA VAL A 359 -2.54 33.49 1.28
C VAL A 359 -3.72 32.99 2.10
N VAL A 360 -3.59 32.94 3.44
CA VAL A 360 -4.67 32.51 4.31
C VAL A 360 -5.86 33.47 4.22
N ALA A 361 -5.61 34.77 4.14
CA ALA A 361 -6.66 35.77 3.93
C ALA A 361 -7.34 35.64 2.57
N GLU A 362 -6.60 35.29 1.51
CA GLU A 362 -7.16 35.03 0.18
C GLU A 362 -8.04 33.77 0.16
N LEU A 363 -7.64 32.71 0.86
CA LEU A 363 -8.39 31.45 0.90
C LEU A 363 -9.63 31.54 1.78
N THR A 364 -9.52 32.13 2.98
CA THR A 364 -10.57 32.12 4.00
C THR A 364 -11.42 33.39 4.00
N GLY A 365 -10.92 34.50 3.46
CA GLY A 365 -11.54 35.82 3.59
C GLY A 365 -11.39 36.44 4.99
N LEU A 366 -10.59 35.84 5.88
CA LEU A 366 -10.42 36.25 7.27
C LEU A 366 -9.00 36.77 7.54
N PRO A 367 -8.83 37.74 8.46
CA PRO A 367 -7.50 38.16 8.89
C PRO A 367 -6.83 37.05 9.69
N VAL A 368 -5.52 36.89 9.53
CA VAL A 368 -4.74 35.95 10.35
C VAL A 368 -4.58 36.51 11.76
N THR A 369 -5.04 35.74 12.75
CA THR A 369 -4.87 36.03 14.17
C THR A 369 -4.38 34.76 14.87
N GLY A 370 -3.15 34.73 15.41
CA GLY A 370 -2.60 33.54 16.06
C GLY A 370 -1.09 33.35 15.85
N ASP A 371 -0.59 32.16 16.20
CA ASP A 371 0.79 31.74 15.93
C ASP A 371 0.94 31.40 14.44
N GLU A 372 1.74 32.21 13.72
CA GLU A 372 1.99 32.03 12.30
C GLU A 372 2.74 30.73 11.98
N GLN A 373 3.50 30.17 12.94
CA GLN A 373 4.23 28.94 12.71
C GLN A 373 3.32 27.71 12.79
N GLU A 374 2.42 27.66 13.76
CA GLU A 374 1.40 26.62 13.90
C GLU A 374 0.44 26.64 12.69
N LEU A 375 -0.05 27.83 12.34
CA LEU A 375 -0.93 28.02 11.17
C LEU A 375 -0.25 27.62 9.86
N ARG A 376 1.07 27.82 9.75
CA ARG A 376 1.84 27.36 8.60
C ARG A 376 1.85 25.84 8.55
N GLU A 377 2.20 25.16 9.63
CA GLU A 377 2.24 23.70 9.68
C GLU A 377 0.88 23.08 9.34
N ASP A 378 -0.20 23.62 9.89
CA ASP A 378 -1.58 23.20 9.61
C ASP A 378 -1.95 23.41 8.13
N LEU A 379 -1.63 24.58 7.57
CA LEU A 379 -1.89 24.87 6.15
C LEU A 379 -1.10 23.94 5.22
N TRP A 380 0.15 23.62 5.54
CA TRP A 380 0.94 22.68 4.74
C TRP A 380 0.38 21.26 4.82
N PHE A 381 -0.05 20.83 6.00
CA PHE A 381 -0.69 19.54 6.21
C PHE A 381 -2.00 19.43 5.41
N GLU A 382 -2.91 20.39 5.57
CA GLU A 382 -4.20 20.39 4.88
C GLU A 382 -4.06 20.52 3.36
N LEU A 383 -3.04 21.24 2.88
CA LEU A 383 -2.74 21.32 1.44
C LEU A 383 -2.27 19.96 0.88
N ASP A 384 -1.47 19.22 1.63
CA ASP A 384 -1.00 17.88 1.24
C ASP A 384 -2.15 16.86 1.26
N VAL A 385 -3.04 16.94 2.26
CA VAL A 385 -4.28 16.14 2.30
C VAL A 385 -5.16 16.45 1.10
N ALA A 386 -5.45 17.73 0.85
CA ALA A 386 -6.28 18.18 -0.28
C ALA A 386 -5.71 17.77 -1.64
N GLN A 387 -4.40 17.91 -1.84
CA GLN A 387 -3.73 17.47 -3.07
C GLN A 387 -3.77 15.94 -3.21
N GLY A 388 -3.61 15.21 -2.10
CA GLY A 388 -3.74 13.76 -2.05
C GLY A 388 -5.14 13.29 -2.47
N ASP A 389 -6.18 13.85 -1.86
CA ASP A 389 -7.58 13.54 -2.16
C ASP A 389 -7.92 13.84 -3.62
N TYR A 390 -7.42 14.96 -4.16
CA TYR A 390 -7.61 15.30 -5.56
C TYR A 390 -6.94 14.30 -6.50
N ASN A 391 -5.69 13.89 -6.22
CA ASN A 391 -4.98 12.90 -7.02
C ASN A 391 -5.70 11.54 -7.00
N VAL A 392 -6.29 11.16 -5.86
CA VAL A 392 -7.09 9.93 -5.74
C VAL A 392 -8.38 10.05 -6.55
N ALA A 393 -9.09 11.18 -6.45
CA ALA A 393 -10.31 11.42 -7.22
C ALA A 393 -10.05 11.43 -8.74
N GLU A 394 -8.92 12.00 -9.17
CA GLU A 394 -8.50 12.01 -10.56
C GLU A 394 -8.10 10.62 -11.06
N ALA A 395 -7.34 9.85 -10.27
CA ALA A 395 -6.96 8.48 -10.62
C ALA A 395 -8.21 7.58 -10.72
N TYR A 396 -9.10 7.63 -9.73
CA TYR A 396 -10.37 6.91 -9.77
C TYR A 396 -11.23 7.37 -10.95
N GLY A 397 -11.16 8.65 -11.28
CA GLY A 397 -11.86 9.21 -12.41
C GLY A 397 -11.38 8.70 -13.77
N GLN A 398 -10.07 8.57 -13.93
CA GLN A 398 -9.46 7.97 -15.12
C GLN A 398 -9.80 6.47 -15.26
N GLU A 399 -10.01 5.78 -14.14
CA GLU A 399 -10.37 4.36 -14.10
C GLU A 399 -11.88 4.10 -14.28
N ALA A 400 -12.76 4.99 -13.80
CA ALA A 400 -14.22 4.87 -13.85
C ALA A 400 -14.84 5.27 -15.23
N TYR A 401 -14.15 4.96 -16.31
CA TYR A 401 -14.48 5.38 -17.67
C TYR A 401 -15.81 4.80 -18.17
N TRP A 402 -16.75 5.67 -18.56
CA TRP A 402 -17.94 5.32 -19.35
C TRP A 402 -18.16 6.36 -20.48
N PRO A 403 -18.28 5.94 -21.76
CA PRO A 403 -18.42 6.85 -22.90
C PRO A 403 -19.61 7.83 -22.76
N ASP A 404 -20.73 7.35 -22.21
CA ASP A 404 -21.97 8.12 -22.05
C ASP A 404 -21.89 9.21 -20.95
N ALA A 405 -20.79 9.25 -20.17
CA ALA A 405 -20.64 10.10 -18.99
C ALA A 405 -19.55 11.17 -19.15
N LEU A 406 -19.07 11.47 -20.36
CA LEU A 406 -17.99 12.44 -20.64
C LEU A 406 -18.19 13.81 -19.95
N ASP A 407 -19.36 14.42 -20.11
CA ASP A 407 -19.68 15.70 -19.47
C ASP A 407 -19.99 15.54 -17.97
N GLU A 408 -20.39 14.35 -17.54
CA GLU A 408 -20.56 14.01 -16.12
C GLU A 408 -19.19 13.89 -15.44
N HIS A 409 -18.18 13.39 -16.15
CA HIS A 409 -16.84 13.17 -15.63
C HIS A 409 -16.11 14.49 -15.32
N GLU A 410 -16.14 15.43 -16.28
CA GLU A 410 -15.62 16.78 -16.06
C GLU A 410 -16.38 17.49 -14.93
N ARG A 411 -17.71 17.31 -14.86
CA ARG A 411 -18.52 17.83 -13.75
C ARG A 411 -18.15 17.21 -12.40
N ILE A 412 -17.92 15.89 -12.33
CA ILE A 412 -17.53 15.18 -11.11
C ILE A 412 -16.15 15.62 -10.65
N LEU A 413 -15.14 15.67 -11.54
CA LEU A 413 -13.79 16.10 -11.18
C LEU A 413 -13.75 17.58 -10.77
N THR A 414 -14.55 18.43 -11.41
CA THR A 414 -14.71 19.84 -11.02
C THR A 414 -15.38 19.94 -9.65
N ALA A 415 -16.49 19.23 -9.42
CA ALA A 415 -17.19 19.22 -8.14
C ALA A 415 -16.35 18.64 -7.00
N ALA A 416 -15.54 17.61 -7.27
CA ALA A 416 -14.59 17.05 -6.31
C ALA A 416 -13.50 18.06 -5.96
N ASN A 417 -12.89 18.71 -6.97
CA ASN A 417 -11.95 19.80 -6.74
C ASN A 417 -12.58 20.92 -5.90
N ASP A 418 -13.79 21.37 -6.26
CA ASP A 418 -14.48 22.44 -5.54
C ASP A 418 -14.77 22.07 -4.08
N ARG A 419 -15.17 20.82 -3.83
CA ARG A 419 -15.39 20.30 -2.48
C ARG A 419 -14.09 20.26 -1.68
N ILE A 420 -13.01 19.77 -2.27
CA ILE A 420 -11.69 19.71 -1.62
C ILE A 420 -11.22 21.12 -1.24
N TRP A 421 -11.38 22.11 -2.14
CA TRP A 421 -11.07 23.51 -1.83
C TRP A 421 -12.01 24.11 -0.78
N ALA A 422 -13.26 23.65 -0.67
CA ALA A 422 -14.19 24.09 0.36
C ALA A 422 -13.85 23.48 1.73
N ASP A 423 -13.45 22.21 1.77
CA ASP A 423 -13.02 21.53 3.00
C ASP A 423 -11.71 22.13 3.51
N LEU A 424 -10.72 22.37 2.63
CA LEU A 424 -9.49 23.11 2.98
C LEU A 424 -9.79 24.48 3.62
N ARG A 425 -10.73 25.25 3.04
CA ARG A 425 -11.15 26.55 3.62
C ARG A 425 -11.77 26.40 5.00
N ARG A 426 -12.57 25.35 5.21
CA ARG A 426 -13.24 25.09 6.48
C ARG A 426 -12.24 24.77 7.58
N GLU A 427 -11.30 23.86 7.30
CA GLU A 427 -10.26 23.48 8.26
C GLU A 427 -9.36 24.67 8.62
N LEU A 428 -8.97 25.48 7.62
CA LEU A 428 -8.21 26.71 7.88
C LEU A 428 -9.00 27.75 8.69
N THR A 429 -10.31 27.87 8.45
CA THR A 429 -11.17 28.78 9.23
C THR A 429 -11.29 28.31 10.69
N ALA A 430 -11.36 26.99 10.90
CA ALA A 430 -11.36 26.40 12.24
C ALA A 430 -10.03 26.64 12.97
N ALA A 431 -8.89 26.49 12.27
CA ALA A 431 -7.55 26.77 12.81
C ALA A 431 -7.37 28.25 13.23
N LEU A 432 -8.06 29.18 12.54
CA LEU A 432 -8.08 30.60 12.89
C LEU A 432 -8.96 30.93 14.13
N GLY A 433 -9.70 29.96 14.68
CA GLY A 433 -10.53 30.15 15.87
C GLY A 433 -11.78 31.02 15.66
N VAL A 434 -12.20 31.23 14.41
CA VAL A 434 -13.38 32.04 14.05
C VAL A 434 -14.53 31.10 13.68
N ALA A 435 -15.67 31.21 14.37
CA ALA A 435 -16.88 30.46 14.00
C ALA A 435 -17.38 30.88 12.61
N GLU A 436 -17.79 29.91 11.78
CA GLU A 436 -18.23 30.13 10.39
C GLU A 436 -19.23 31.29 10.26
N PRO A 437 -19.09 32.19 9.26
CA PRO A 437 -20.24 32.95 8.79
C PRO A 437 -21.19 31.97 8.09
N SER A 438 -22.42 31.88 8.59
CA SER A 438 -23.51 31.14 7.94
C SER A 438 -23.64 31.58 6.48
N ALA A 439 -23.51 30.64 5.55
CA ALA A 439 -23.64 30.88 4.11
C ALA A 439 -25.00 31.51 3.75
N PRO A 440 -25.08 32.43 2.76
CA PRO A 440 -26.34 32.88 2.19
C PRO A 440 -27.04 31.82 1.35
#